data_AF-A0A957R911-F1
#
_entry.id   AF-A0A957R911-F1
#
_cell.length_a   1.000
_cell.length_b   1.000
_cell.length_c   1.000
_cell.angle_alpha   90.00
_cell.angle_beta   90.00
_cell.angle_gamma   90.00
#
_symmetry.space_group_name_H-M   'P 1'
#
loop_
_entity.id
_entity.type
_entity.pdbx_description
1 polymer ?
#
loop_
_entity_poly.entity_id
_entity_poly.type
_entity_poly.pdbx_seq_one_letter_code
_entity_poly.pdbx_strand_id
1 'polypeptide(L)'
;MNRRVPILVATIAMVVALAGAAWSTALAATPSELFFSEYIEGSSNNKALEIYNGTGATIDLAAGGYNVQMYFNGSASASLTINLTGVVAPGDVFVLAQSSANATILAQADQTNGAGWFNGDDAVVLRKGTTVIDAIGQIGFDPGSEWGSGLTSTADNTLRRKATICAGDPNGSDVFDPSVEWEGFATDTFDGLGSHTAACAGPDAAPAVISTYPVVGAMDFPFRDNLTVTFSEPVNADPATFTLTCGSDELDFTVSGGPETFTIDPEGDLPTGTSCTLTILAANVTDLDTNDPPDTMDADAAVMFTPFDVCLAVFTPIYAIQGSGAAAAITGAVTTQGVVVGDYEGASPALRGFYMQDAAGDGNSATSDAIFVFNGNNN
;
A
#
# COMPACT_ATOMS: atom_id res chain seq x y z
N MET A 1 -14.35 -61.11 -50.04
CA MET A 1 -14.56 -59.66 -49.82
C MET A 1 -14.63 -59.40 -48.32
N ASN A 2 -14.25 -58.18 -47.93
CA ASN A 2 -14.28 -57.59 -46.58
C ASN A 2 -12.99 -57.68 -45.75
N ARG A 3 -12.05 -56.81 -46.14
CA ARG A 3 -11.03 -56.22 -45.27
C ARG A 3 -11.72 -55.56 -44.06
N ARG A 4 -11.30 -55.90 -42.84
CA ARG A 4 -11.67 -55.15 -41.63
C ARG A 4 -10.55 -54.17 -41.31
N VAL A 5 -10.89 -52.88 -41.33
CA VAL A 5 -10.04 -51.76 -40.89
C VAL A 5 -10.21 -51.62 -39.38
N PRO A 6 -9.13 -51.50 -38.57
CA PRO A 6 -9.28 -51.17 -37.16
C PRO A 6 -9.52 -49.66 -37.02
N ILE A 7 -10.61 -49.30 -36.33
CA ILE A 7 -10.95 -47.93 -35.96
C ILE A 7 -10.10 -47.57 -34.73
N LEU A 8 -9.23 -46.58 -34.89
CA LEU A 8 -8.46 -45.97 -33.82
C LEU A 8 -9.40 -45.03 -33.04
N VAL A 9 -9.72 -45.37 -31.79
CA VAL A 9 -10.47 -44.48 -30.89
C VAL A 9 -9.47 -43.55 -30.22
N ALA A 10 -9.42 -42.30 -30.67
CA ALA A 10 -8.66 -41.23 -30.01
C ALA A 10 -9.47 -40.69 -28.82
N THR A 11 -9.05 -40.98 -27.60
CA THR A 11 -9.55 -40.35 -26.39
C THR A 11 -8.97 -38.93 -26.27
N ILE A 12 -9.82 -37.92 -26.45
CA ILE A 12 -9.49 -36.52 -26.17
C ILE A 12 -9.66 -36.32 -24.65
N ALA A 13 -8.55 -36.16 -23.93
CA ALA A 13 -8.57 -35.71 -22.55
C ALA A 13 -8.82 -34.20 -22.53
N MET A 14 -9.99 -33.79 -22.06
CA MET A 14 -10.37 -32.39 -21.90
C MET A 14 -9.80 -31.89 -20.56
N VAL A 15 -8.70 -31.13 -20.61
CA VAL A 15 -8.17 -30.41 -19.47
C VAL A 15 -9.05 -29.19 -19.24
N VAL A 16 -9.90 -29.24 -18.21
CA VAL A 16 -10.60 -28.06 -17.71
C VAL A 16 -9.62 -27.29 -16.85
N ALA A 17 -9.03 -26.24 -17.40
CA ALA A 17 -8.32 -25.24 -16.62
C ALA A 17 -9.37 -24.47 -15.79
N LEU A 18 -9.49 -24.81 -14.50
CA LEU A 18 -10.15 -23.92 -13.55
C LEU A 18 -9.26 -22.69 -13.37
N ALA A 19 -9.57 -21.63 -14.12
CA ALA A 19 -9.16 -20.30 -13.71
C ALA A 19 -9.89 -19.99 -12.39
N GLY A 20 -9.18 -20.10 -11.27
CA GLY A 20 -9.65 -19.55 -10.01
C GLY A 20 -9.89 -18.06 -10.23
N ALA A 21 -11.14 -17.63 -10.19
CA ALA A 21 -11.44 -16.21 -10.07
C ALA A 21 -10.85 -15.76 -8.75
N ALA A 22 -9.77 -14.98 -8.80
CA ALA A 22 -9.30 -14.24 -7.64
C ALA A 22 -10.44 -13.28 -7.27
N TRP A 23 -11.05 -13.51 -6.11
CA TRP A 23 -12.01 -12.58 -5.56
C TRP A 23 -11.16 -11.40 -5.05
N SER A 24 -11.11 -10.32 -5.82
CA SER A 24 -10.60 -9.05 -5.31
C SER A 24 -11.61 -8.55 -4.27
N THR A 25 -11.39 -8.87 -3.01
CA THR A 25 -11.98 -8.10 -1.92
C THR A 25 -11.40 -6.69 -2.04
N ALA A 26 -12.25 -5.70 -2.34
CA ALA A 26 -11.84 -4.32 -2.22
C ALA A 26 -11.27 -4.11 -0.82
N LEU A 27 -10.04 -3.62 -0.73
CA LEU A 27 -9.40 -3.26 0.54
C LEU A 27 -10.33 -2.28 1.26
N ALA A 28 -10.60 -2.52 2.54
CA ALA A 28 -11.18 -1.48 3.38
C ALA A 28 -10.16 -0.33 3.40
N ALA A 29 -10.63 0.87 3.07
CA ALA A 29 -9.82 2.07 3.15
C ALA A 29 -9.88 2.60 4.58
N THR A 30 -8.79 3.24 5.03
CA THR A 30 -8.80 4.03 6.26
C THR A 30 -10.00 4.99 6.27
N PRO A 31 -10.72 5.12 7.40
CA PRO A 31 -11.88 6.00 7.48
C PRO A 31 -11.52 7.41 7.03
N SER A 32 -12.28 8.01 6.11
CA SER A 32 -11.99 9.37 5.64
C SER A 32 -12.70 10.46 6.46
N GLU A 33 -13.60 10.08 7.36
CA GLU A 33 -14.36 10.98 8.23
C GLU A 33 -14.69 10.35 9.59
N LEU A 34 -15.19 11.18 10.51
CA LEU A 34 -15.77 10.73 11.77
C LEU A 34 -17.06 9.93 11.56
N PHE A 35 -17.33 8.97 12.43
CA PHE A 35 -18.59 8.21 12.46
C PHE A 35 -18.96 7.81 13.89
N PHE A 36 -20.22 7.45 14.12
CA PHE A 36 -20.69 6.97 15.41
C PHE A 36 -20.14 5.56 15.69
N SER A 37 -19.44 5.39 16.80
CA SER A 37 -18.91 4.10 17.25
C SER A 37 -19.74 3.45 18.35
N GLU A 38 -20.50 4.22 19.12
CA GLU A 38 -21.44 3.70 20.13
C GLU A 38 -22.67 4.60 20.29
N TYR A 39 -23.83 3.99 20.41
CA TYR A 39 -25.11 4.61 20.74
C TYR A 39 -25.65 3.96 21.99
N ILE A 40 -25.97 4.76 23.01
CA ILE A 40 -26.50 4.27 24.28
C ILE A 40 -27.88 4.85 24.50
N GLU A 41 -28.88 3.97 24.55
CA GLU A 41 -30.18 4.22 25.15
C GLU A 41 -30.34 3.34 26.38
N GLY A 42 -29.87 3.85 27.52
CA GLY A 42 -30.01 3.21 28.82
C GLY A 42 -31.23 3.68 29.60
N SER A 43 -31.31 3.26 30.86
CA SER A 43 -32.41 3.63 31.74
C SER A 43 -32.38 5.13 32.10
N SER A 44 -33.56 5.73 32.26
CA SER A 44 -33.71 7.13 32.66
C SER A 44 -32.98 8.09 31.69
N ASN A 45 -31.96 8.80 32.18
CA ASN A 45 -31.16 9.75 31.41
C ASN A 45 -29.81 9.16 30.95
N ASN A 46 -29.59 7.84 31.08
CA ASN A 46 -28.36 7.20 30.62
C ASN A 46 -28.34 7.17 29.09
N LYS A 47 -27.99 8.29 28.45
CA LYS A 47 -27.93 8.43 27.00
C LYS A 47 -26.60 9.05 26.59
N ALA A 48 -25.96 8.45 25.60
CA ALA A 48 -24.69 8.92 25.07
C ALA A 48 -24.50 8.51 23.60
N LEU A 49 -23.66 9.26 22.91
CA LEU A 49 -23.18 8.99 21.56
C LEU A 49 -21.66 9.08 21.60
N GLU A 50 -20.99 8.06 21.07
CA GLU A 50 -19.56 8.04 20.87
C GLU A 50 -19.25 8.23 19.39
N ILE A 51 -18.27 9.09 19.08
CA ILE A 51 -17.87 9.44 17.73
C ILE A 51 -16.38 9.11 17.57
N TYR A 52 -16.02 8.21 16.67
CA TYR A 52 -14.65 7.76 16.46
C TYR A 52 -13.92 8.53 15.35
N ASN A 53 -12.64 8.83 15.58
CA ASN A 53 -11.74 9.40 14.58
C ASN A 53 -10.74 8.37 14.03
N GLY A 54 -11.14 7.65 12.99
CA GLY A 54 -10.26 6.72 12.27
C GLY A 54 -9.41 7.35 11.16
N THR A 55 -9.35 8.67 11.04
CA THR A 55 -8.83 9.35 9.82
C THR A 55 -7.31 9.41 9.70
N GLY A 56 -6.57 9.00 10.73
CA GLY A 56 -5.12 9.17 10.80
C GLY A 56 -4.67 10.61 11.07
N ALA A 57 -5.59 11.58 11.22
CA ALA A 57 -5.29 12.97 11.53
C ALA A 57 -6.14 13.52 12.68
N THR A 58 -5.62 14.48 13.43
CA THR A 58 -6.40 15.20 14.46
C THR A 58 -7.51 16.03 13.82
N ILE A 59 -8.72 15.96 14.35
CA ILE A 59 -9.88 16.72 13.89
C ILE A 59 -10.31 17.74 14.95
N ASP A 60 -10.43 19.01 14.56
CA ASP A 60 -11.07 20.06 15.37
C ASP A 60 -12.56 20.14 15.01
N LEU A 61 -13.41 19.78 15.97
CA LEU A 61 -14.85 19.64 15.77
C LEU A 61 -15.53 20.99 15.51
N ALA A 62 -15.10 22.04 16.21
CA ALA A 62 -15.69 23.36 16.05
C ALA A 62 -15.25 24.00 14.72
N ALA A 63 -13.97 23.89 14.37
CA ALA A 63 -13.44 24.39 13.10
C ALA A 63 -14.03 23.65 11.88
N GLY A 64 -14.27 22.35 12.00
CA GLY A 64 -14.93 21.54 10.98
C GLY A 64 -16.45 21.73 10.90
N GLY A 65 -17.05 22.45 11.86
CA GLY A 65 -18.51 22.66 11.91
C GLY A 65 -19.30 21.39 12.23
N TYR A 66 -18.73 20.50 13.03
CA TYR A 66 -19.38 19.23 13.37
C TYR A 66 -20.55 19.46 14.34
N ASN A 67 -21.66 18.76 14.08
CA ASN A 67 -22.84 18.82 14.94
C ASN A 67 -23.61 17.50 14.93
N VAL A 68 -24.26 17.20 16.06
CA VAL A 68 -25.22 16.11 16.18
C VAL A 68 -26.62 16.69 16.10
N GLN A 69 -27.48 16.07 15.29
CA GLN A 69 -28.88 16.43 15.15
C GLN A 69 -29.77 15.26 15.54
N MET A 70 -30.81 15.54 16.32
CA MET A 70 -31.82 14.55 16.72
C MET A 70 -33.16 14.92 16.08
N TYR A 71 -33.87 13.92 15.59
CA TYR A 71 -35.12 14.06 14.87
C TYR A 71 -36.20 13.27 15.61
N PHE A 72 -36.99 13.97 16.42
CA PHE A 72 -37.90 13.28 17.34
C PHE A 72 -39.12 12.69 16.63
N ASN A 73 -39.44 11.44 16.94
CA ASN A 73 -40.68 10.74 16.64
C ASN A 73 -40.97 10.78 15.14
N GLY A 74 -39.98 10.39 14.34
CA GLY A 74 -40.02 10.42 12.88
C GLY A 74 -40.10 11.80 12.23
N SER A 75 -39.71 12.87 12.93
CA SER A 75 -39.67 14.21 12.34
C SER A 75 -38.74 14.30 11.12
N ALA A 76 -39.17 15.02 10.08
CA ALA A 76 -38.33 15.35 8.92
C ALA A 76 -37.41 16.57 9.17
N SER A 77 -37.51 17.22 10.33
CA SER A 77 -36.74 18.39 10.72
C SER A 77 -36.03 18.18 12.04
N ALA A 78 -34.79 18.66 12.14
CA ALA A 78 -33.98 18.53 13.35
C ALA A 78 -34.72 19.19 14.52
N SER A 79 -34.98 18.40 15.56
CA SER A 79 -35.68 18.81 16.78
C SER A 79 -34.70 19.35 17.82
N LEU A 80 -33.49 18.79 17.85
CA LEU A 80 -32.35 19.31 18.58
C LEU A 80 -31.11 19.33 17.67
N THR A 81 -30.30 20.38 17.82
CA THR A 81 -28.97 20.46 17.20
C THR A 81 -27.96 20.83 18.27
N ILE A 82 -26.92 20.01 18.39
CA ILE A 82 -25.80 20.20 19.32
C ILE A 82 -24.54 20.42 18.49
N ASN A 83 -24.00 21.63 18.51
CA ASN A 83 -22.69 21.89 17.92
C ASN A 83 -21.61 21.22 18.79
N LEU A 84 -20.71 20.48 18.16
CA LEU A 84 -19.62 19.81 18.84
C LEU A 84 -18.43 20.76 18.98
N THR A 85 -17.69 20.60 20.06
CA THR A 85 -16.49 21.39 20.36
C THR A 85 -15.37 20.48 20.86
N GLY A 86 -14.13 20.94 20.75
CA GLY A 86 -12.96 20.14 21.13
C GLY A 86 -12.23 19.56 19.93
N VAL A 87 -11.23 18.73 20.22
CA VAL A 87 -10.38 18.06 19.24
C VAL A 87 -10.40 16.56 19.49
N VAL A 88 -10.37 15.76 18.44
CA VAL A 88 -10.31 14.30 18.52
C VAL A 88 -9.01 13.85 17.87
N ALA A 89 -8.13 13.19 18.62
CA ALA A 89 -6.87 12.68 18.10
C ALA A 89 -7.11 11.49 17.13
N PRO A 90 -6.13 11.15 16.26
CA PRO A 90 -6.21 9.93 15.47
C PRO A 90 -6.37 8.70 16.37
N GLY A 91 -7.34 7.83 16.05
CA GLY A 91 -7.63 6.62 16.82
C GLY A 91 -8.38 6.86 18.13
N ASP A 92 -8.75 8.10 18.44
CA ASP A 92 -9.47 8.47 19.66
C ASP A 92 -10.97 8.62 19.40
N VAL A 93 -11.76 8.75 20.47
CA VAL A 93 -13.20 8.96 20.42
C VAL A 93 -13.60 10.29 21.07
N PHE A 94 -14.82 10.74 20.75
CA PHE A 94 -15.49 11.86 21.41
C PHE A 94 -16.85 11.40 21.94
N VAL A 95 -17.09 11.57 23.23
CA VAL A 95 -18.33 11.15 23.89
C VAL A 95 -19.22 12.36 24.19
N LEU A 96 -20.38 12.41 23.54
CA LEU A 96 -21.46 13.34 23.82
C LEU A 96 -22.51 12.67 24.72
N ALA A 97 -22.71 13.18 25.94
CA ALA A 97 -23.60 12.57 26.92
C ALA A 97 -24.72 13.48 27.44
N GLN A 98 -25.82 12.87 27.88
CA GLN A 98 -26.88 13.59 28.58
C GLN A 98 -26.35 14.05 29.95
N SER A 99 -26.57 15.33 30.31
CA SER A 99 -25.89 15.97 31.46
C SER A 99 -26.27 15.44 32.86
N SER A 100 -27.31 14.63 32.94
CA SER A 100 -27.85 13.92 34.11
C SER A 100 -27.78 12.40 33.94
N ALA A 101 -26.99 11.90 33.00
CA ALA A 101 -26.65 10.49 32.90
C ALA A 101 -25.92 10.01 34.18
N ASN A 102 -25.80 8.70 34.35
CA ASN A 102 -25.05 8.16 35.47
C ASN A 102 -23.56 8.58 35.46
N ALA A 103 -22.91 8.41 36.60
CA ALA A 103 -21.50 8.82 36.76
C ALA A 103 -20.52 8.07 35.84
N THR A 104 -20.85 6.84 35.43
CA THR A 104 -19.99 6.05 34.52
C THR A 104 -19.95 6.68 33.13
N ILE A 105 -21.10 7.06 32.57
CA ILE A 105 -21.18 7.77 31.29
C ILE A 105 -20.52 9.15 31.42
N LEU A 106 -20.84 9.90 32.48
CA LEU A 106 -20.30 11.25 32.67
C LEU A 106 -18.77 11.28 32.86
N ALA A 107 -18.17 10.19 33.33
CA ALA A 107 -16.72 10.08 33.45
C ALA A 107 -16.02 9.96 32.09
N GLN A 108 -16.71 9.49 31.04
CA GLN A 108 -16.20 9.40 29.68
C GLN A 108 -16.58 10.60 28.82
N ALA A 109 -17.54 11.43 29.25
CA ALA A 109 -18.09 12.50 28.44
C ALA A 109 -17.11 13.66 28.21
N ASP A 110 -16.82 13.95 26.94
CA ASP A 110 -16.09 15.14 26.51
C ASP A 110 -17.00 16.38 26.47
N GLN A 111 -18.27 16.17 26.14
CA GLN A 111 -19.28 17.21 26.10
C GLN A 111 -20.61 16.69 26.64
N THR A 112 -21.35 17.56 27.32
CA THR A 112 -22.69 17.24 27.80
C THR A 112 -23.76 18.19 27.25
N ASN A 113 -24.98 17.69 27.12
CA ASN A 113 -26.16 18.49 26.78
C ASN A 113 -27.35 18.16 27.69
N GLY A 114 -28.20 19.15 27.93
CA GLY A 114 -29.35 19.06 28.84
C GLY A 114 -30.56 18.32 28.25
N ALA A 115 -31.74 18.93 28.29
CA ALA A 115 -33.00 18.28 27.91
C ALA A 115 -33.13 18.05 26.39
N GLY A 116 -34.01 17.10 26.01
CA GLY A 116 -34.36 16.80 24.61
C GLY A 116 -33.41 15.78 23.99
N TRP A 117 -33.32 14.58 24.57
CA TRP A 117 -32.48 13.52 24.03
C TRP A 117 -33.33 12.46 23.34
N PHE A 118 -32.72 11.81 22.36
CA PHE A 118 -33.33 10.75 21.57
C PHE A 118 -33.91 9.64 22.44
N ASN A 119 -34.94 8.96 21.97
CA ASN A 119 -35.34 7.61 22.38
C ASN A 119 -35.56 6.73 21.14
N GLY A 120 -35.93 5.47 21.32
CA GLY A 120 -35.80 4.43 20.30
C GLY A 120 -36.35 4.73 18.90
N ASP A 121 -37.34 5.60 18.76
CA ASP A 121 -37.99 6.01 17.50
C ASP A 121 -37.45 7.33 16.91
N ASP A 122 -36.37 7.88 17.48
CA ASP A 122 -35.75 9.13 17.06
C ASP A 122 -34.49 8.87 16.23
N ALA A 123 -34.39 9.51 15.06
CA ALA A 123 -33.16 9.44 14.27
C ALA A 123 -32.09 10.39 14.84
N VAL A 124 -30.84 9.94 14.85
CA VAL A 124 -29.65 10.68 15.29
C VAL A 124 -28.66 10.78 14.15
N VAL A 125 -28.19 11.99 13.85
CA VAL A 125 -27.40 12.28 12.65
C VAL A 125 -26.15 13.06 13.03
N LEU A 126 -24.99 12.60 12.56
CA LEU A 126 -23.73 13.33 12.62
C LEU A 126 -23.54 14.12 11.32
N ARG A 127 -23.18 15.40 11.45
CA ARG A 127 -22.91 16.28 10.31
C ARG A 127 -21.56 16.97 10.42
N LYS A 128 -21.00 17.27 9.24
CA LYS A 128 -19.90 18.23 9.05
C LYS A 128 -20.44 19.41 8.23
N GLY A 129 -20.63 20.56 8.88
CA GLY A 129 -21.39 21.67 8.31
C GLY A 129 -22.81 21.24 7.95
N THR A 130 -23.13 21.25 6.65
CA THR A 130 -24.45 20.81 6.14
C THR A 130 -24.48 19.37 5.65
N THR A 131 -23.34 18.69 5.55
CA THR A 131 -23.25 17.32 5.01
C THR A 131 -23.52 16.30 6.12
N VAL A 132 -24.36 15.31 5.84
CA VAL A 132 -24.52 14.13 6.70
C VAL A 132 -23.33 13.20 6.48
N ILE A 133 -22.70 12.77 7.57
CA ILE A 133 -21.56 11.85 7.52
C ILE A 133 -21.85 10.53 8.24
N ASP A 134 -22.84 10.51 9.14
CA ASP A 134 -23.37 9.28 9.72
C ASP A 134 -24.82 9.47 10.19
N ALA A 135 -25.59 8.38 10.21
CA ALA A 135 -26.98 8.35 10.64
C ALA A 135 -27.33 7.05 11.37
N ILE A 136 -28.06 7.19 12.48
CA ILE A 136 -28.72 6.12 13.22
C ILE A 136 -30.21 6.39 13.13
N GLY A 137 -30.97 5.45 12.57
CA GLY A 137 -32.38 5.66 12.23
C GLY A 137 -32.59 6.38 10.89
N GLN A 138 -33.85 6.73 10.60
CA GLN A 138 -34.26 7.29 9.31
C GLN A 138 -35.01 8.62 9.49
N ILE A 139 -34.48 9.69 8.89
CA ILE A 139 -35.06 11.04 8.96
C ILE A 139 -36.45 11.03 8.30
N GLY A 140 -37.45 11.57 8.98
CA GLY A 140 -38.80 11.69 8.45
C GLY A 140 -39.62 10.38 8.48
N PHE A 141 -39.12 9.34 9.15
CA PHE A 141 -39.80 8.06 9.28
C PHE A 141 -39.86 7.63 10.75
N ASP A 142 -41.07 7.26 11.21
CA ASP A 142 -41.31 6.74 12.56
C ASP A 142 -41.42 5.20 12.50
N PRO A 143 -40.49 4.46 13.14
CA PRO A 143 -40.52 3.00 13.19
C PRO A 143 -41.54 2.45 14.21
N GLY A 144 -42.21 3.33 14.97
CA GLY A 144 -43.20 3.05 15.99
C GLY A 144 -42.64 2.99 17.40
N SER A 145 -41.56 2.24 17.63
CA SER A 145 -40.91 2.20 18.95
C SER A 145 -39.39 2.09 18.85
N GLU A 146 -38.89 1.36 17.85
CA GLU A 146 -37.47 1.16 17.64
C GLU A 146 -37.19 0.68 16.21
N TRP A 147 -35.98 0.93 15.73
CA TRP A 147 -35.40 0.16 14.63
C TRP A 147 -34.72 -1.09 15.18
N GLY A 148 -34.74 -2.17 14.41
CA GLY A 148 -34.12 -3.44 14.79
C GLY A 148 -35.00 -4.32 15.69
N SER A 149 -34.38 -5.27 16.38
CA SER A 149 -35.07 -6.12 17.35
C SER A 149 -34.10 -6.79 18.33
N GLY A 150 -34.60 -7.21 19.49
CA GLY A 150 -33.79 -7.93 20.48
C GLY A 150 -32.78 -7.02 21.13
N LEU A 151 -31.50 -7.44 21.20
CA LEU A 151 -30.41 -6.58 21.69
C LEU A 151 -29.92 -5.59 20.64
N THR A 152 -30.12 -5.90 19.36
CA THR A 152 -29.69 -5.06 18.23
C THR A 152 -30.89 -4.22 17.79
N SER A 153 -31.33 -3.34 18.68
CA SER A 153 -32.37 -2.36 18.43
C SER A 153 -32.06 -1.03 19.11
N THR A 154 -32.76 0.02 18.72
CA THR A 154 -32.50 1.38 19.21
C THR A 154 -33.17 1.71 20.54
N ALA A 155 -34.27 1.05 20.93
CA ALA A 155 -34.86 1.29 22.25
C ALA A 155 -34.19 0.42 23.32
N ASP A 156 -33.95 1.04 24.49
CA ASP A 156 -33.47 0.38 25.72
C ASP A 156 -32.25 -0.54 25.51
N ASN A 157 -31.33 -0.20 24.61
CA ASN A 157 -30.14 -0.99 24.33
C ASN A 157 -28.92 -0.11 24.08
N THR A 158 -27.75 -0.75 24.16
CA THR A 158 -26.48 -0.17 23.69
C THR A 158 -26.13 -0.80 22.35
N LEU A 159 -25.83 0.02 21.35
CA LEU A 159 -25.35 -0.41 20.04
C LEU A 159 -23.89 0.01 19.88
N ARG A 160 -23.02 -0.93 19.53
CA ARG A 160 -21.62 -0.64 19.15
C ARG A 160 -21.40 -0.91 17.69
N ARG A 161 -20.72 0.00 17.01
CA ARG A 161 -20.35 -0.18 15.61
C ARG A 161 -19.42 -1.39 15.51
N LYS A 162 -19.67 -2.29 14.56
CA LYS A 162 -18.77 -3.42 14.29
C LYS A 162 -17.40 -2.89 13.87
N ALA A 163 -16.33 -3.52 14.34
CA ALA A 163 -14.96 -3.12 14.00
C ALA A 163 -14.68 -3.14 12.48
N THR A 164 -15.40 -3.93 11.70
CA THR A 164 -15.24 -3.99 10.23
C THR A 164 -15.88 -2.82 9.49
N ILE A 165 -16.56 -1.89 10.19
CA ILE A 165 -17.21 -0.75 9.58
C ILE A 165 -16.30 0.47 9.68
N CYS A 166 -16.02 1.06 8.51
CA CYS A 166 -14.95 2.04 8.32
C CYS A 166 -15.44 3.40 7.84
N ALA A 167 -16.74 3.56 7.73
CA ALA A 167 -17.38 4.82 7.42
C ALA A 167 -18.76 4.83 8.09
N GLY A 168 -19.22 6.04 8.42
CA GLY A 168 -20.61 6.26 8.78
C GLY A 168 -21.52 6.13 7.56
N ASP A 169 -22.82 6.07 7.81
CA ASP A 169 -23.85 6.11 6.78
C ASP A 169 -24.20 7.57 6.42
N PRO A 170 -23.76 8.09 5.26
CA PRO A 170 -24.03 9.47 4.87
C PRO A 170 -25.46 9.70 4.40
N ASN A 171 -26.32 8.67 4.36
CA ASN A 171 -27.67 8.75 3.84
C ASN A 171 -28.75 8.55 4.91
N GLY A 172 -29.02 9.57 5.71
CA GLY A 172 -30.09 9.50 6.73
C GLY A 172 -31.53 9.36 6.20
N SER A 173 -31.77 9.06 4.93
CA SER A 173 -33.11 8.88 4.35
C SER A 173 -33.44 7.44 3.95
N ASP A 174 -32.48 6.52 3.93
CA ASP A 174 -32.74 5.11 3.63
C ASP A 174 -33.15 4.32 4.87
N VAL A 175 -33.41 3.03 4.66
CA VAL A 175 -33.91 2.15 5.72
C VAL A 175 -32.76 1.82 6.65
N PHE A 176 -32.89 2.21 7.91
CA PHE A 176 -31.95 1.84 8.95
C PHE A 176 -32.24 0.42 9.49
N ASP A 177 -31.30 -0.50 9.28
CA ASP A 177 -31.27 -1.82 9.91
C ASP A 177 -30.00 -1.95 10.77
N PRO A 178 -30.12 -1.86 12.11
CA PRO A 178 -28.95 -1.90 12.98
C PRO A 178 -28.20 -3.23 12.89
N SER A 179 -28.82 -4.33 12.46
CA SER A 179 -28.16 -5.64 12.38
C SER A 179 -27.03 -5.70 11.34
N VAL A 180 -27.02 -4.77 10.39
CA VAL A 180 -26.01 -4.69 9.33
C VAL A 180 -24.68 -4.21 9.91
N GLU A 181 -24.67 -3.12 10.66
CA GLU A 181 -23.44 -2.39 11.03
C GLU A 181 -23.16 -2.38 12.54
N TRP A 182 -24.13 -2.81 13.36
CA TRP A 182 -24.06 -2.69 14.81
C TRP A 182 -24.14 -4.06 15.52
N GLU A 183 -23.45 -4.16 16.64
CA GLU A 183 -23.61 -5.20 17.65
C GLU A 183 -24.46 -4.65 18.80
N GLY A 184 -25.41 -5.46 19.27
CA GLY A 184 -26.36 -5.07 20.30
C GLY A 184 -25.98 -5.62 21.68
N PHE A 185 -26.12 -4.78 22.69
CA PHE A 185 -25.86 -5.08 24.09
C PHE A 185 -27.06 -4.65 24.94
N ALA A 186 -27.24 -5.31 26.08
CA ALA A 186 -28.35 -5.03 26.99
C ALA A 186 -28.35 -3.57 27.48
N THR A 187 -29.52 -3.08 27.87
CA THR A 187 -29.69 -1.78 28.55
C THR A 187 -28.64 -1.55 29.63
N ASP A 188 -28.15 -0.32 29.73
CA ASP A 188 -27.14 0.11 30.70
C ASP A 188 -25.77 -0.61 30.60
N THR A 189 -25.41 -1.07 29.40
CA THR A 189 -24.06 -1.57 29.11
C THR A 189 -23.16 -0.41 28.64
N PHE A 190 -22.11 -0.09 29.40
CA PHE A 190 -21.24 1.08 29.17
C PHE A 190 -19.75 0.75 29.05
N ASP A 191 -19.39 -0.53 29.08
CA ASP A 191 -18.00 -1.01 29.16
C ASP A 191 -17.17 -0.79 27.89
N GLY A 192 -17.80 -0.41 26.78
CA GLY A 192 -17.13 0.01 25.53
C GLY A 192 -16.91 1.51 25.43
N LEU A 193 -17.61 2.32 26.22
CA LEU A 193 -17.64 3.77 26.07
C LEU A 193 -16.29 4.39 26.45
N GLY A 194 -15.80 5.29 25.59
CA GLY A 194 -14.50 5.93 25.68
C GLY A 194 -13.42 5.25 24.83
N SER A 195 -13.77 4.28 23.98
CA SER A 195 -12.81 3.65 23.08
C SER A 195 -13.48 2.91 21.90
N HIS A 196 -12.86 2.98 20.73
CA HIS A 196 -13.29 2.18 19.59
C HIS A 196 -12.07 1.63 18.82
N THR A 197 -12.23 0.44 18.25
CA THR A 197 -11.23 -0.18 17.37
C THR A 197 -11.89 -0.49 16.05
N ALA A 198 -11.35 0.07 14.97
CA ALA A 198 -11.81 -0.16 13.61
C ALA A 198 -10.74 -0.94 12.83
N ALA A 199 -11.08 -2.13 12.34
CA ALA A 199 -10.22 -2.97 11.52
C ALA A 199 -10.34 -2.56 10.04
N CYS A 200 -9.94 -1.33 9.77
CA CYS A 200 -10.21 -0.64 8.51
C CYS A 200 -9.06 -0.55 7.54
N ALA A 201 -7.84 -0.80 8.01
CA ALA A 201 -6.80 -1.19 7.10
C ALA A 201 -7.16 -2.61 6.62
N GLY A 202 -7.09 -2.85 5.30
CA GLY A 202 -7.18 -4.20 4.78
C GLY A 202 -6.13 -5.11 5.42
N PRO A 203 -6.20 -6.43 5.22
CA PRO A 203 -5.09 -7.30 5.62
C PRO A 203 -3.81 -6.73 5.02
N ASP A 204 -2.83 -6.52 5.87
CA ASP A 204 -1.56 -5.97 5.47
C ASP A 204 -0.79 -6.94 4.57
N ALA A 205 0.04 -6.39 3.68
CA ALA A 205 0.86 -7.17 2.78
C ALA A 205 2.29 -7.21 3.31
N ALA A 206 2.85 -8.40 3.51
CA ALA A 206 4.25 -8.51 3.92
C ALA A 206 5.17 -7.80 2.92
N PRO A 207 6.20 -7.10 3.41
CA PRO A 207 7.25 -6.58 2.56
C PRO A 207 7.83 -7.65 1.65
N ALA A 208 8.12 -7.30 0.40
CA ALA A 208 8.68 -8.19 -0.59
C ALA A 208 9.74 -7.48 -1.44
N VAL A 209 10.79 -8.20 -1.84
CA VAL A 209 11.76 -7.68 -2.81
C VAL A 209 11.11 -7.67 -4.20
N ILE A 210 10.92 -6.49 -4.79
CA ILE A 210 10.30 -6.34 -6.12
C ILE A 210 11.30 -6.21 -7.25
N SER A 211 12.51 -5.71 -6.97
CA SER A 211 13.59 -5.66 -7.96
C SER A 211 14.96 -5.58 -7.31
N THR A 212 15.97 -6.10 -8.00
CA THR A 212 17.37 -6.01 -7.61
C THR A 212 18.24 -5.62 -8.79
N TYR A 213 19.34 -4.94 -8.51
CA TYR A 213 20.46 -4.78 -9.42
C TYR A 213 21.72 -5.30 -8.72
N PRO A 214 22.43 -6.29 -9.30
CA PRO A 214 22.11 -6.99 -10.53
C PRO A 214 20.80 -7.79 -10.43
N VAL A 215 20.22 -8.11 -11.59
CA VAL A 215 19.14 -9.10 -11.67
C VAL A 215 19.69 -10.50 -11.42
N VAL A 216 18.83 -11.42 -10.95
CA VAL A 216 19.21 -12.81 -10.69
C VAL A 216 19.83 -13.45 -11.94
N GLY A 217 21.03 -13.99 -11.80
CA GLY A 217 21.78 -14.70 -12.83
C GLY A 217 22.64 -13.81 -13.74
N ALA A 218 22.76 -12.50 -13.47
CA ALA A 218 23.62 -11.62 -14.26
C ALA A 218 25.07 -12.14 -14.29
N MET A 219 25.70 -12.12 -15.47
CA MET A 219 27.08 -12.61 -15.66
C MET A 219 28.09 -11.52 -15.98
N ASP A 220 27.62 -10.29 -16.15
CA ASP A 220 28.34 -9.12 -16.64
C ASP A 220 28.24 -7.94 -15.66
N PHE A 221 27.97 -8.22 -14.38
CA PHE A 221 27.85 -7.18 -13.36
C PHE A 221 29.20 -6.45 -13.20
N PRO A 222 29.29 -5.11 -13.32
CA PRO A 222 30.58 -4.45 -13.27
C PRO A 222 31.20 -4.61 -11.87
N PHE A 223 32.45 -5.08 -11.82
CA PHE A 223 33.10 -5.49 -10.57
C PHE A 223 33.36 -4.38 -9.54
N ARG A 224 33.06 -3.12 -9.87
CA ARG A 224 33.22 -1.94 -9.00
C ARG A 224 31.90 -1.20 -8.77
N ASP A 225 30.79 -1.81 -9.15
CA ASP A 225 29.46 -1.20 -9.09
C ASP A 225 28.74 -1.60 -7.80
N ASN A 226 27.78 -0.77 -7.42
CA ASN A 226 26.99 -1.00 -6.22
C ASN A 226 25.78 -1.88 -6.56
N LEU A 227 25.33 -2.67 -5.59
CA LEU A 227 24.10 -3.44 -5.71
C LEU A 227 22.94 -2.59 -5.20
N THR A 228 21.73 -2.82 -5.73
CA THR A 228 20.51 -2.23 -5.20
C THR A 228 19.43 -3.28 -4.96
N VAL A 229 18.63 -3.05 -3.92
CA VAL A 229 17.43 -3.84 -3.58
C VAL A 229 16.28 -2.88 -3.39
N THR A 230 15.15 -3.14 -4.07
CA THR A 230 13.91 -2.37 -3.93
C THR A 230 12.82 -3.27 -3.36
N PHE A 231 12.12 -2.77 -2.35
CA PHE A 231 11.00 -3.42 -1.66
C PHE A 231 9.64 -2.96 -2.19
N SER A 232 8.58 -3.72 -1.91
CA SER A 232 7.18 -3.42 -2.23
C SER A 232 6.65 -2.16 -1.52
N GLU A 233 7.25 -1.84 -0.37
CA GLU A 233 6.87 -0.73 0.50
C GLU A 233 8.06 -0.24 1.34
N PRO A 234 7.91 0.89 2.06
CA PRO A 234 8.92 1.39 2.98
C PRO A 234 9.26 0.38 4.08
N VAL A 235 10.54 0.04 4.22
CA VAL A 235 11.02 -0.85 5.29
C VAL A 235 12.17 -0.20 6.05
N ASN A 236 12.44 -0.72 7.25
CA ASN A 236 13.69 -0.51 7.94
C ASN A 236 14.61 -1.71 7.65
N ALA A 237 15.73 -1.43 7.00
CA ALA A 237 16.77 -2.41 6.69
C ALA A 237 18.14 -1.81 7.03
N ASP A 238 18.89 -2.51 7.88
CA ASP A 238 20.24 -2.15 8.30
C ASP A 238 21.29 -3.09 7.66
N PRO A 239 22.59 -2.89 7.87
CA PRO A 239 23.60 -3.80 7.33
C PRO A 239 23.44 -5.27 7.71
N ALA A 240 22.83 -5.59 8.87
CA ALA A 240 22.58 -6.97 9.28
C ALA A 240 21.41 -7.62 8.51
N THR A 241 20.67 -6.86 7.71
CA THR A 241 19.63 -7.37 6.81
C THR A 241 20.22 -8.11 5.60
N PHE A 242 21.47 -7.82 5.25
CA PHE A 242 22.09 -8.33 4.03
C PHE A 242 23.30 -9.21 4.35
N THR A 243 23.60 -10.16 3.47
CA THR A 243 24.89 -10.86 3.43
C THR A 243 25.40 -10.89 2.00
N LEU A 244 26.68 -10.63 1.77
CA LEU A 244 27.30 -10.71 0.46
C LEU A 244 28.41 -11.76 0.47
N THR A 245 28.25 -12.84 -0.29
CA THR A 245 29.24 -13.91 -0.37
C THR A 245 29.68 -14.14 -1.80
N CYS A 246 30.98 -14.17 -2.06
CA CYS A 246 31.56 -14.51 -3.35
C CYS A 246 32.43 -15.76 -3.22
N GLY A 247 32.05 -16.84 -3.91
CA GLY A 247 32.69 -18.14 -3.70
C GLY A 247 32.49 -18.64 -2.28
N SER A 248 33.57 -18.70 -1.49
CA SER A 248 33.54 -19.05 -0.06
C SER A 248 33.70 -17.87 0.89
N ASP A 249 33.96 -16.68 0.36
CA ASP A 249 34.36 -15.52 1.14
C ASP A 249 33.16 -14.60 1.33
N GLU A 250 32.88 -14.23 2.58
CA GLU A 250 31.92 -13.18 2.92
C GLU A 250 32.62 -11.82 2.81
N LEU A 251 31.96 -10.87 2.14
CA LEU A 251 32.50 -9.54 1.86
C LEU A 251 31.81 -8.50 2.73
N ASP A 252 32.61 -7.56 3.23
CA ASP A 252 32.11 -6.37 3.93
C ASP A 252 31.53 -5.35 2.94
N PHE A 253 30.51 -4.62 3.38
CA PHE A 253 29.83 -3.59 2.61
C PHE A 253 29.21 -2.54 3.54
N THR A 254 28.81 -1.41 2.95
CA THR A 254 27.97 -0.41 3.61
C THR A 254 26.58 -0.37 2.98
N VAL A 255 25.58 0.03 3.76
CA VAL A 255 24.19 0.19 3.30
C VAL A 255 23.80 1.66 3.37
N SER A 256 23.18 2.16 2.31
CA SER A 256 22.64 3.52 2.23
C SER A 256 21.32 3.55 1.45
N GLY A 257 20.64 4.70 1.42
CA GLY A 257 19.33 4.84 0.77
C GLY A 257 18.17 4.66 1.74
N GLY A 258 17.12 3.99 1.28
CA GLY A 258 15.88 3.75 2.01
C GLY A 258 14.82 4.86 1.85
N PRO A 259 13.58 4.61 2.30
CA PRO A 259 13.14 3.37 2.95
C PRO A 259 12.68 2.26 2.00
N GLU A 260 12.52 2.53 0.70
CA GLU A 260 12.07 1.50 -0.27
C GLU A 260 13.22 0.91 -1.09
N THR A 261 14.26 1.69 -1.39
CA THR A 261 15.40 1.25 -2.20
C THR A 261 16.70 1.46 -1.44
N PHE A 262 17.42 0.38 -1.23
CA PHE A 262 18.70 0.36 -0.53
C PHE A 262 19.83 0.07 -1.50
N THR A 263 20.95 0.78 -1.30
CA THR A 263 22.21 0.58 -2.01
C THR A 263 23.17 -0.15 -1.10
N ILE A 264 23.72 -1.25 -1.59
CA ILE A 264 24.76 -2.05 -0.94
C ILE A 264 26.07 -1.74 -1.68
N ASP A 265 26.99 -1.11 -0.98
CA ASP A 265 28.30 -0.65 -1.50
C ASP A 265 29.41 -1.52 -0.90
N PRO A 266 29.95 -2.51 -1.64
CA PRO A 266 31.05 -3.35 -1.17
C PRO A 266 32.30 -2.53 -0.81
N GLU A 267 32.99 -2.87 0.28
CA GLU A 267 34.19 -2.11 0.71
C GLU A 267 35.38 -2.20 -0.28
N GLY A 268 35.31 -3.09 -1.26
CA GLY A 268 36.33 -3.24 -2.30
C GLY A 268 35.80 -3.84 -3.60
N ASP A 269 36.68 -3.86 -4.60
CA ASP A 269 36.42 -4.45 -5.92
C ASP A 269 36.00 -5.93 -5.77
N LEU A 270 34.88 -6.30 -6.42
CA LEU A 270 34.35 -7.65 -6.39
C LEU A 270 35.22 -8.63 -7.20
N PRO A 271 35.34 -9.90 -6.77
CA PRO A 271 36.18 -10.89 -7.46
C PRO A 271 35.59 -11.28 -8.81
N THR A 272 36.27 -10.90 -9.90
CA THR A 272 35.81 -11.14 -11.27
C THR A 272 35.71 -12.63 -11.61
N GLY A 273 34.69 -13.00 -12.38
CA GLY A 273 34.44 -14.38 -12.79
C GLY A 273 34.01 -15.34 -11.67
N THR A 274 33.82 -14.84 -10.45
CA THR A 274 33.41 -15.63 -9.28
C THR A 274 31.91 -15.50 -9.05
N SER A 275 31.22 -16.59 -8.71
CA SER A 275 29.81 -16.54 -8.36
C SER A 275 29.63 -15.83 -7.01
N CYS A 276 28.90 -14.73 -7.02
CA CYS A 276 28.50 -13.97 -5.84
C CYS A 276 27.01 -14.16 -5.54
N THR A 277 26.64 -14.10 -4.27
CA THR A 277 25.26 -14.16 -3.79
C THR A 277 25.03 -13.04 -2.79
N LEU A 278 24.08 -12.16 -3.07
CA LEU A 278 23.49 -11.25 -2.09
C LEU A 278 22.26 -11.92 -1.48
N THR A 279 22.22 -12.11 -0.17
CA THR A 279 21.05 -12.61 0.56
C THR A 279 20.41 -11.46 1.32
N ILE A 280 19.09 -11.39 1.28
CA ILE A 280 18.23 -10.49 2.06
C ILE A 280 17.52 -11.36 3.09
N LEU A 281 17.82 -11.14 4.37
CA LEU A 281 17.27 -11.91 5.49
C LEU A 281 15.89 -11.37 5.85
N ALA A 282 14.85 -12.18 5.61
CA ALA A 282 13.46 -11.77 5.80
C ALA A 282 13.16 -11.31 7.21
N ALA A 283 13.70 -12.01 8.21
CA ALA A 283 13.48 -11.70 9.62
C ALA A 283 14.08 -10.36 10.08
N ASN A 284 14.97 -9.76 9.28
CA ASN A 284 15.64 -8.50 9.60
C ASN A 284 15.08 -7.32 8.80
N VAL A 285 14.16 -7.56 7.86
CA VAL A 285 13.38 -6.53 7.19
C VAL A 285 12.14 -6.29 8.03
N THR A 286 12.00 -5.09 8.59
CA THR A 286 10.81 -4.70 9.34
C THR A 286 10.01 -3.66 8.57
N ASP A 287 8.69 -3.80 8.51
CA ASP A 287 7.81 -2.80 7.94
C ASP A 287 7.96 -1.45 8.68
N LEU A 288 7.70 -0.34 7.99
CA LEU A 288 7.65 1.00 8.58
C LEU A 288 6.24 1.53 8.76
N ASP A 289 5.23 0.89 8.19
CA ASP A 289 3.86 1.28 8.39
C ASP A 289 3.35 0.85 9.79
N THR A 290 2.06 1.06 10.06
CA THR A 290 1.47 0.76 11.38
C THR A 290 0.40 -0.33 11.31
N ASN A 291 0.20 -0.88 10.11
CA ASN A 291 -0.84 -1.83 9.79
C ASN A 291 -0.30 -3.25 9.95
N ASP A 292 -0.11 -3.70 11.19
CA ASP A 292 0.45 -5.04 11.44
C ASP A 292 -0.56 -6.03 11.98
N PRO A 293 -0.39 -7.35 11.72
CA PRO A 293 0.67 -8.03 10.95
C PRO A 293 0.36 -8.22 9.44
N PRO A 294 1.39 -8.45 8.57
CA PRO A 294 2.76 -8.89 8.91
C PRO A 294 3.93 -7.87 8.83
N ASP A 295 4.63 -7.70 9.95
CA ASP A 295 5.82 -6.82 10.15
C ASP A 295 7.10 -7.24 9.39
N THR A 296 7.19 -8.45 8.83
CA THR A 296 8.42 -8.96 8.21
C THR A 296 8.13 -9.63 6.88
N MET A 297 9.14 -9.72 6.00
CA MET A 297 9.02 -10.49 4.77
C MET A 297 8.65 -11.97 5.03
N ASP A 298 7.93 -12.59 4.09
CA ASP A 298 7.53 -14.00 4.20
C ASP A 298 8.72 -15.00 4.16
N ALA A 299 9.78 -14.69 3.40
CA ALA A 299 10.91 -15.58 3.19
C ALA A 299 12.16 -14.83 2.70
N ASP A 300 13.35 -15.36 3.03
CA ASP A 300 14.62 -14.80 2.55
C ASP A 300 14.65 -14.72 1.02
N ALA A 301 15.25 -13.65 0.50
CA ALA A 301 15.51 -13.49 -0.93
C ALA A 301 17.01 -13.61 -1.23
N ALA A 302 17.37 -14.15 -2.38
CA ALA A 302 18.76 -14.30 -2.79
C ALA A 302 18.97 -13.94 -4.26
N VAL A 303 20.03 -13.18 -4.53
CA VAL A 303 20.44 -12.75 -5.87
C VAL A 303 21.81 -13.34 -6.16
N MET A 304 21.86 -14.30 -7.08
CA MET A 304 23.13 -14.82 -7.60
C MET A 304 23.56 -14.00 -8.81
N PHE A 305 24.83 -13.63 -8.89
CA PHE A 305 25.41 -12.88 -10.01
C PHE A 305 26.90 -13.16 -10.14
N THR A 306 27.52 -12.77 -11.25
CA THR A 306 28.97 -12.90 -11.48
C THR A 306 29.56 -11.54 -11.85
N PRO A 307 30.48 -11.00 -11.04
CA PRO A 307 31.21 -9.79 -11.37
C PRO A 307 32.09 -9.98 -12.60
N PHE A 308 32.19 -8.94 -13.41
CA PHE A 308 32.91 -8.94 -14.67
C PHE A 308 33.74 -7.65 -14.82
N ASP A 309 34.98 -7.82 -15.26
CA ASP A 309 35.82 -6.70 -15.68
C ASP A 309 35.65 -6.50 -17.19
N VAL A 310 34.90 -5.46 -17.54
CA VAL A 310 34.67 -5.06 -18.93
C VAL A 310 35.97 -4.74 -19.68
N CYS A 311 37.06 -4.41 -18.98
CA CYS A 311 38.36 -4.16 -19.60
C CYS A 311 39.06 -5.46 -20.07
N LEU A 312 38.62 -6.62 -19.58
CA LEU A 312 39.10 -7.93 -20.01
C LEU A 312 38.19 -8.58 -21.07
N ALA A 313 37.12 -7.90 -21.47
CA ALA A 313 36.21 -8.39 -22.49
C ALA A 313 36.94 -8.55 -23.82
N VAL A 314 36.73 -9.70 -24.48
CA VAL A 314 37.17 -9.86 -25.86
C VAL A 314 36.34 -8.89 -26.72
N PHE A 315 37.03 -8.01 -27.44
CA PHE A 315 36.41 -7.03 -28.32
C PHE A 315 36.97 -7.13 -29.74
N THR A 316 36.19 -6.62 -30.69
CA THR A 316 36.60 -6.46 -32.07
C THR A 316 37.13 -5.03 -32.24
N PRO A 317 38.41 -4.84 -32.62
CA PRO A 317 38.96 -3.50 -32.85
C PRO A 317 38.21 -2.73 -33.95
N ILE A 318 38.15 -1.40 -33.83
CA ILE A 318 37.34 -0.56 -34.71
C ILE A 318 37.77 -0.68 -36.18
N TYR A 319 39.09 -0.73 -36.43
CA TYR A 319 39.64 -0.91 -37.77
C TYR A 319 39.22 -2.22 -38.45
N ALA A 320 38.94 -3.27 -37.68
CA ALA A 320 38.44 -4.54 -38.20
C ALA A 320 36.94 -4.50 -38.53
N ILE A 321 36.16 -3.69 -37.79
CA ILE A 321 34.71 -3.52 -38.02
C ILE A 321 34.48 -2.79 -39.34
N GLN A 322 35.15 -1.65 -39.53
CA GLN A 322 35.04 -0.86 -40.77
C GLN A 322 35.73 -1.57 -41.94
N GLY A 323 36.95 -2.09 -41.72
CA GLY A 323 37.78 -2.64 -42.79
C GLY A 323 38.28 -1.57 -43.77
N SER A 324 38.94 -2.00 -44.85
CA SER A 324 39.55 -1.10 -45.85
C SER A 324 38.69 -0.82 -47.08
N GLY A 325 37.48 -1.38 -47.11
CA GLY A 325 36.54 -1.25 -48.22
C GLY A 325 35.59 -0.06 -48.06
N ALA A 326 34.77 0.18 -49.08
CA ALA A 326 33.73 1.21 -49.04
C ALA A 326 32.50 0.82 -48.19
N ALA A 327 32.47 -0.40 -47.66
CA ALA A 327 31.43 -0.92 -46.79
C ALA A 327 32.08 -1.59 -45.57
N ALA A 328 31.35 -1.64 -44.45
CA ALA A 328 31.82 -2.28 -43.23
C ALA A 328 32.19 -3.74 -43.48
N ALA A 329 33.39 -4.14 -43.04
CA ALA A 329 33.88 -5.51 -43.15
C ALA A 329 33.11 -6.47 -42.23
N ILE A 330 32.63 -5.99 -41.08
CA ILE A 330 31.79 -6.75 -40.16
C ILE A 330 30.45 -6.03 -40.03
N THR A 331 29.37 -6.78 -40.22
CA THR A 331 27.99 -6.30 -40.07
C THR A 331 27.26 -7.15 -39.03
N GLY A 332 26.24 -6.58 -38.38
CA GLY A 332 25.54 -7.22 -37.25
C GLY A 332 26.02 -6.71 -35.89
N ALA A 333 25.71 -7.46 -34.83
CA ALA A 333 26.12 -7.11 -33.48
C ALA A 333 27.61 -7.37 -33.27
N VAL A 334 28.33 -6.36 -32.76
CA VAL A 334 29.76 -6.42 -32.46
C VAL A 334 30.00 -5.81 -31.08
N THR A 335 30.87 -6.44 -30.30
CA THR A 335 31.42 -5.84 -29.07
C THR A 335 32.73 -5.16 -29.44
N THR A 336 32.87 -3.88 -29.11
CA THR A 336 34.07 -3.08 -29.37
C THR A 336 34.40 -2.22 -28.15
N GLN A 337 35.65 -1.81 -28.03
CA GLN A 337 36.12 -0.89 -27.00
C GLN A 337 36.86 0.27 -27.67
N GLY A 338 36.84 1.45 -27.04
CA GLY A 338 37.59 2.62 -27.48
C GLY A 338 37.43 3.79 -26.51
N VAL A 339 38.07 4.90 -26.85
CA VAL A 339 37.97 6.17 -26.12
C VAL A 339 36.92 7.04 -26.81
N VAL A 340 35.99 7.59 -26.05
CA VAL A 340 35.05 8.60 -26.57
C VAL A 340 35.84 9.89 -26.80
N VAL A 341 35.93 10.32 -28.07
CA VAL A 341 36.71 11.50 -28.50
C VAL A 341 35.84 12.66 -28.96
N GLY A 342 34.52 12.45 -29.04
CA GLY A 342 33.56 13.50 -29.31
C GLY A 342 32.16 13.07 -28.92
N ASP A 343 31.53 13.83 -28.04
CA ASP A 343 30.15 13.62 -27.62
C ASP A 343 29.21 14.57 -28.37
N TYR A 344 28.23 13.99 -29.05
CA TYR A 344 27.20 14.68 -29.82
C TYR A 344 25.82 14.06 -29.55
N GLU A 345 25.62 13.53 -28.35
CA GLU A 345 24.32 13.07 -27.89
C GLU A 345 23.33 14.24 -27.78
N GLY A 346 22.03 13.94 -27.78
CA GLY A 346 20.95 14.94 -27.69
C GLY A 346 20.17 15.17 -28.98
N ALA A 347 19.08 15.93 -28.87
CA ALA A 347 18.15 16.19 -29.95
C ALA A 347 18.77 17.00 -31.11
N SER A 348 18.21 16.85 -32.31
CA SER A 348 18.60 17.62 -33.50
C SER A 348 18.74 19.12 -33.18
N PRO A 349 19.85 19.79 -33.56
CA PRO A 349 20.77 19.43 -34.65
C PRO A 349 21.98 18.57 -34.24
N ALA A 350 22.06 18.05 -33.01
CA ALA A 350 23.14 17.15 -32.62
C ALA A 350 23.10 15.83 -33.42
N LEU A 351 24.25 15.15 -33.52
CA LEU A 351 24.39 13.95 -34.35
C LEU A 351 23.66 12.73 -33.75
N ARG A 352 23.17 12.82 -32.50
CA ARG A 352 22.49 11.75 -31.75
C ARG A 352 23.40 10.54 -31.57
N GLY A 353 24.57 10.78 -31.00
CA GLY A 353 25.57 9.76 -30.76
C GLY A 353 26.94 10.35 -30.46
N PHE A 354 27.96 9.50 -30.43
CA PHE A 354 29.31 9.89 -30.07
C PHE A 354 30.34 9.24 -30.99
N TYR A 355 31.51 9.88 -31.14
CA TYR A 355 32.67 9.29 -31.79
C TYR A 355 33.50 8.52 -30.77
N MET A 356 33.83 7.28 -31.13
CA MET A 356 34.71 6.42 -30.39
C MET A 356 35.92 6.07 -31.26
N GLN A 357 37.11 6.15 -30.68
CA GLN A 357 38.38 5.89 -31.35
C GLN A 357 39.15 4.79 -30.64
N ASP A 358 39.78 3.90 -31.42
CA ASP A 358 40.68 2.88 -30.91
C ASP A 358 41.88 3.57 -30.27
N ALA A 359 42.24 3.15 -29.05
CA ALA A 359 43.30 3.80 -28.28
C ALA A 359 44.68 3.62 -28.92
N ALA A 360 44.90 2.50 -29.61
CA ALA A 360 46.16 2.19 -30.27
C ALA A 360 46.08 2.40 -31.79
N GLY A 361 44.94 2.03 -32.38
CA GLY A 361 44.75 1.95 -33.83
C GLY A 361 45.62 0.87 -34.50
N ASP A 362 45.50 0.74 -35.82
CA ASP A 362 46.31 -0.22 -36.62
C ASP A 362 47.42 0.44 -37.46
N GLY A 363 47.46 1.78 -37.52
CA GLY A 363 48.44 2.54 -38.28
C GLY A 363 48.32 2.40 -39.80
N ASN A 364 47.22 1.81 -40.30
CA ASN A 364 46.97 1.61 -41.72
C ASN A 364 46.05 2.72 -42.26
N SER A 365 46.54 3.48 -43.24
CA SER A 365 45.78 4.59 -43.83
C SER A 365 44.56 4.16 -44.65
N ALA A 366 44.40 2.85 -44.92
CA ALA A 366 43.25 2.32 -45.64
C ALA A 366 42.07 1.97 -44.71
N THR A 367 42.27 1.89 -43.40
CA THR A 367 41.26 1.56 -42.38
C THR A 367 40.96 2.80 -41.52
N SER A 368 39.83 2.79 -40.81
CA SER A 368 39.49 3.82 -39.83
C SER A 368 39.64 3.26 -38.42
N ASP A 369 40.41 3.95 -37.58
CA ASP A 369 40.50 3.66 -36.14
C ASP A 369 39.32 4.27 -35.35
N ALA A 370 38.44 5.03 -36.00
CA ALA A 370 37.29 5.67 -35.37
C ALA A 370 35.95 5.23 -35.99
N ILE A 371 34.92 5.16 -35.15
CA ILE A 371 33.53 4.90 -35.52
C ILE A 371 32.61 5.91 -34.84
N PHE A 372 31.50 6.24 -35.50
CA PHE A 372 30.41 6.98 -34.88
C PHE A 372 29.36 6.00 -34.37
N VAL A 373 29.07 6.03 -33.07
CA VAL A 373 28.04 5.22 -32.42
C VAL A 373 26.75 6.04 -32.37
N PHE A 374 25.78 5.69 -33.21
CA PHE A 374 24.46 6.31 -33.20
C PHE A 374 23.58 5.61 -32.16
N ASN A 375 23.11 6.34 -31.14
CA ASN A 375 22.33 5.79 -30.03
C ASN A 375 20.80 5.91 -30.25
N GLY A 376 20.36 6.62 -31.30
CA GLY A 376 18.95 6.70 -31.72
C GLY A 376 18.00 7.45 -30.78
N ASN A 377 18.44 7.79 -29.56
CA ASN A 377 17.64 8.42 -28.52
C ASN A 377 17.96 9.92 -28.42
N ASN A 378 16.97 10.72 -27.99
CA ASN A 378 17.14 12.15 -27.72
C ASN A 378 17.52 12.41 -26.25
N ASN A 379 18.41 11.57 -25.67
CA ASN A 379 18.81 11.71 -24.26
C ASN A 379 19.21 13.15 -23.91
#